data_AF-A0AAE4NZU2-F1
#
_entry.id   AF-A0AAE4NZU2-F1
#
_cell.length_a   1.000
_cell.length_b   1.000
_cell.length_c   1.000
_cell.angle_alpha   90.00
_cell.angle_beta   90.00
_cell.angle_gamma   90.00
#
_symmetry.space_group_name_H-M   'P 1'
#
loop_
_entity.id
_entity.type
_entity.pdbx_description
1 polymer ?
#
loop_
_entity_poly.entity_id
_entity_poly.type
_entity_poly.pdbx_seq_one_letter_code
_entity_poly.pdbx_strand_id
1 'polypeptide(L)'
;MPNSLEFARRFLETQWSSINENKIKGINAEIRFEAYLNSPAIRPLFNYIIPGGWIISPGRNTHINPTTNGRIAILPIPTPFSWTQGLNPIPFTAQVLAESYFKQVGITTYFADFNTNGQALIENTFALPATGNYPVSYTLDFYKIGASGLVSVPLANVTANFTTRNGLRGMRAYALNRIDRTIPVWSDTATVTELFWKEYARYFLHRQFLVSSNDLDFFIVGNSGRAYPIEFKSKTAAVDNSLGDWFGIDIGPFSKLSFFVSLSNNMEALYFVEEVDATGNTIEWWGIRFSELLKTCHWVSQSGGTGMGGGASATIKVPKISFQALSTLLPTL
;
A
#
# COMPACT_ATOMS: atom_id res chain seq x y z
N MET A 1 -8.39 -9.94 18.32
CA MET A 1 -8.35 -8.77 17.44
C MET A 1 -8.68 -7.53 18.24
N PRO A 2 -8.60 -6.30 17.74
CA PRO A 2 -9.19 -5.18 18.48
C PRO A 2 -10.68 -5.46 18.75
N ASN A 3 -11.10 -5.43 20.01
CA ASN A 3 -12.52 -5.64 20.39
C ASN A 3 -13.45 -4.48 20.05
N SER A 4 -12.93 -3.39 19.50
CA SER A 4 -13.70 -2.23 19.13
C SER A 4 -13.00 -1.44 18.04
N LEU A 5 -13.80 -0.65 17.32
CA LEU A 5 -13.31 0.37 16.38
C LEU A 5 -12.26 1.27 17.05
N GLU A 6 -12.47 1.66 18.31
CA GLU A 6 -11.52 2.51 19.02
C GLU A 6 -10.17 1.81 19.29
N PHE A 7 -10.18 0.54 19.65
CA PHE A 7 -8.93 -0.22 19.81
C PHE A 7 -8.16 -0.36 18.49
N ALA A 8 -8.85 -0.54 17.37
CA ALA A 8 -8.23 -0.58 16.04
C ALA A 8 -7.59 0.77 15.68
N ARG A 9 -8.33 1.88 15.88
CA ARG A 9 -7.81 3.24 15.65
C ARG A 9 -6.57 3.53 16.50
N ARG A 10 -6.60 3.17 17.79
CA ARG A 10 -5.45 3.34 18.68
C ARG A 10 -4.25 2.52 18.23
N PHE A 11 -4.44 1.31 17.71
CA PHE A 11 -3.32 0.55 17.13
C PHE A 11 -2.70 1.30 15.95
N LEU A 12 -3.52 1.76 15.01
CA LEU A 12 -3.05 2.52 13.85
C LEU A 12 -2.27 3.77 14.29
N GLU A 13 -2.73 4.46 15.33
CA GLU A 13 -2.00 5.56 15.99
C GLU A 13 -0.62 5.13 16.49
N THR A 14 -0.46 3.95 17.07
CA THR A 14 0.88 3.51 17.52
C THR A 14 1.83 3.25 16.35
N GLN A 15 1.32 2.93 15.16
CA GLN A 15 2.11 2.43 14.03
C GLN A 15 2.54 3.49 13.02
N TRP A 16 1.78 4.57 12.87
CA TRP A 16 2.08 5.63 11.92
C TRP A 16 2.92 6.74 12.53
N SER A 17 4.15 6.94 12.03
CA SER A 17 5.09 7.93 12.55
C SER A 17 4.57 9.35 12.57
N SER A 18 3.78 9.69 11.56
CA SER A 18 3.09 10.96 11.48
C SER A 18 1.70 10.69 10.95
N ILE A 19 0.71 10.65 11.85
CA ILE A 19 -0.67 10.96 11.48
C ILE A 19 -0.73 12.48 11.44
N ASN A 20 -0.04 13.01 10.45
CA ASN A 20 -0.15 14.40 10.09
C ASN A 20 -1.30 14.52 9.09
N GLU A 21 -1.66 15.76 8.79
CA GLU A 21 -2.66 16.06 7.77
C GLU A 21 -2.39 15.34 6.45
N ASN A 22 -1.12 15.12 6.08
CA ASN A 22 -0.77 14.47 4.81
C ASN A 22 -1.16 12.98 4.78
N LYS A 23 -0.95 12.23 5.87
CA LYS A 23 -1.39 10.82 5.92
C LYS A 23 -2.91 10.72 5.88
N ILE A 24 -3.62 11.61 6.57
CA ILE A 24 -5.09 11.66 6.54
C ILE A 24 -5.60 12.03 5.14
N LYS A 25 -5.01 13.05 4.50
CA LYS A 25 -5.31 13.44 3.12
C LYS A 25 -5.11 12.26 2.16
N GLY A 26 -4.02 11.52 2.32
CA GLY A 26 -3.75 10.30 1.55
C GLY A 26 -4.83 9.24 1.71
N ILE A 27 -5.19 8.89 2.94
CA ILE A 27 -6.25 7.88 3.21
C ILE A 27 -7.60 8.34 2.64
N ASN A 28 -7.98 9.61 2.84
CA ASN A 28 -9.22 10.14 2.28
C ASN A 28 -9.22 10.11 0.74
N ALA A 29 -8.05 10.36 0.13
CA ALA A 29 -7.90 10.28 -1.32
C ALA A 29 -8.02 8.83 -1.82
N GLU A 30 -7.48 7.84 -1.09
CA GLU A 30 -7.65 6.41 -1.40
C GLU A 30 -9.14 6.01 -1.36
N ILE A 31 -9.90 6.46 -0.35
CA ILE A 31 -11.35 6.20 -0.26
C ILE A 31 -12.12 6.84 -1.42
N ARG A 32 -11.82 8.10 -1.74
CA ARG A 32 -12.43 8.76 -2.92
C ARG A 32 -12.07 8.03 -4.20
N PHE A 33 -10.84 7.53 -4.30
CA PHE A 33 -10.38 6.80 -5.46
C PHE A 33 -11.12 5.47 -5.62
N GLU A 34 -11.27 4.70 -4.54
CA GLU A 34 -12.08 3.48 -4.56
C GLU A 34 -13.54 3.75 -4.92
N ALA A 35 -14.13 4.82 -4.38
CA ALA A 35 -15.49 5.23 -4.75
C ALA A 35 -15.58 5.60 -6.24
N TYR A 36 -14.58 6.30 -6.78
CA TYR A 36 -14.48 6.63 -8.20
C TYR A 36 -14.35 5.38 -9.07
N LEU A 37 -13.47 4.44 -8.72
CA LEU A 37 -13.28 3.19 -9.46
C LEU A 37 -14.52 2.29 -9.44
N ASN A 38 -15.32 2.35 -8.36
CA ASN A 38 -16.57 1.62 -8.25
C ASN A 38 -17.77 2.36 -8.88
N SER A 39 -17.58 3.57 -9.40
CA SER A 39 -18.65 4.30 -10.08
C SER A 39 -19.09 3.59 -11.37
N PRO A 40 -20.38 3.70 -11.78
CA PRO A 40 -20.88 3.03 -12.97
C PRO A 40 -20.14 3.36 -14.27
N ALA A 41 -19.53 4.55 -14.35
CA ALA A 41 -18.79 5.00 -15.52
C ALA A 41 -17.39 4.36 -15.63
N ILE A 42 -16.78 3.98 -14.50
CA ILE A 42 -15.38 3.55 -14.44
C ILE A 42 -15.26 2.05 -14.18
N ARG A 43 -16.14 1.48 -13.35
CA ARG A 43 -16.10 0.06 -12.98
C ARG A 43 -16.04 -0.91 -14.17
N PRO A 44 -16.73 -0.68 -15.31
CA PRO A 44 -16.66 -1.58 -16.46
C PRO A 44 -15.32 -1.54 -17.22
N LEU A 45 -14.44 -0.58 -16.93
CA LEU A 45 -13.22 -0.35 -17.68
C LEU A 45 -12.05 -1.25 -17.24
N PHE A 46 -12.25 -2.06 -16.18
CA PHE A 46 -11.26 -2.99 -15.66
C PHE A 46 -11.95 -4.20 -15.00
N ASN A 47 -11.21 -5.29 -14.78
CA ASN A 47 -11.76 -6.52 -14.23
C ASN A 47 -11.82 -6.50 -12.70
N TYR A 48 -10.68 -6.25 -12.05
CA TYR A 48 -10.53 -6.33 -10.60
C TYR A 48 -9.67 -5.20 -10.05
N ILE A 49 -10.00 -4.75 -8.84
CA ILE A 49 -9.08 -4.03 -7.96
C ILE A 49 -8.66 -4.99 -6.85
N ILE A 50 -7.38 -4.96 -6.49
CA ILE A 50 -6.86 -5.74 -5.37
C ILE A 50 -6.23 -4.74 -4.40
N PRO A 51 -6.68 -4.73 -3.13
CA PRO A 51 -6.00 -3.96 -2.09
C PRO A 51 -4.51 -4.28 -2.07
N GLY A 52 -3.69 -3.25 -1.92
CA GLY A 52 -2.26 -3.45 -1.81
C GLY A 52 -1.85 -4.02 -0.45
N GLY A 53 -0.56 -3.91 -0.18
CA GLY A 53 0.05 -4.56 0.98
C GLY A 53 1.47 -4.07 1.17
N TRP A 54 2.39 -4.98 1.46
CA TRP A 54 3.76 -4.59 1.74
C TRP A 54 4.75 -5.38 0.90
N ILE A 55 5.72 -4.67 0.34
CA ILE A 55 6.97 -5.29 -0.13
C ILE A 55 7.96 -5.26 1.04
N ILE A 56 8.29 -6.44 1.55
CA ILE A 56 9.21 -6.61 2.66
C ILE A 56 10.55 -7.10 2.14
N SER A 57 11.59 -6.34 2.45
CA SER A 57 12.98 -6.69 2.15
C SER A 57 13.69 -7.11 3.44
N PRO A 58 14.43 -8.24 3.45
CA PRO A 58 15.24 -8.61 4.61
C PRO A 58 16.34 -7.57 4.85
N GLY A 59 16.43 -7.09 6.08
CA GLY A 59 17.51 -6.23 6.54
C GLY A 59 18.73 -7.06 6.98
N ARG A 60 19.90 -6.40 7.04
CA ARG A 60 21.12 -6.95 7.66
C ARG A 60 21.57 -6.10 8.82
N ASN A 61 22.18 -6.75 9.81
CA ASN A 61 22.94 -6.09 10.88
C ASN A 61 24.45 -5.98 10.54
N THR A 62 24.94 -6.65 9.50
CA THR A 62 26.36 -6.67 9.09
C THR A 62 26.54 -6.73 7.55
N HIS A 63 27.34 -5.82 7.00
CA HIS A 63 27.37 -5.36 5.59
C HIS A 63 28.00 -6.30 4.53
N ILE A 64 27.87 -7.63 4.60
CA ILE A 64 28.73 -8.51 3.77
C ILE A 64 28.14 -8.86 2.37
N ASN A 65 26.83 -8.70 2.12
CA ASN A 65 26.18 -8.93 0.81
C ASN A 65 24.80 -8.23 0.78
N PRO A 66 24.39 -7.56 -0.31
CA PRO A 66 23.06 -6.96 -0.41
C PRO A 66 21.96 -8.04 -0.36
N THR A 67 21.07 -7.98 0.63
CA THR A 67 19.98 -8.96 0.85
C THR A 67 18.73 -8.72 0.01
N THR A 68 18.78 -7.77 -0.92
CA THR A 68 17.63 -7.36 -1.72
C THR A 68 17.08 -8.43 -2.66
N ASN A 69 17.78 -9.57 -2.81
CA ASN A 69 17.33 -10.71 -3.62
C ASN A 69 16.29 -11.61 -2.92
N GLY A 70 15.94 -11.32 -1.66
CA GLY A 70 14.96 -12.07 -0.87
C GLY A 70 13.65 -11.33 -0.60
N ARG A 71 13.24 -10.40 -1.47
CA ARG A 71 12.01 -9.61 -1.28
C ARG A 71 10.78 -10.49 -1.35
N ILE A 72 9.83 -10.22 -0.46
CA ILE A 72 8.51 -10.84 -0.47
C ILE A 72 7.43 -9.77 -0.56
N ALA A 73 6.33 -10.09 -1.23
CA ALA A 73 5.09 -9.32 -1.17
C ALA A 73 4.16 -9.99 -0.15
N ILE A 74 3.64 -9.21 0.78
CA ILE A 74 2.62 -9.63 1.74
C ILE A 74 1.33 -8.92 1.38
N LEU A 75 0.35 -9.68 0.88
CA LEU A 75 -0.98 -9.20 0.56
C LEU A 75 -1.95 -9.66 1.64
N PRO A 76 -2.49 -8.76 2.47
CA PRO A 76 -3.47 -9.12 3.49
C PRO A 76 -4.76 -9.67 2.86
N ILE A 77 -5.31 -10.74 3.44
CA ILE A 77 -6.70 -11.15 3.23
C ILE A 77 -7.46 -10.68 4.46
N PRO A 78 -8.11 -9.51 4.41
CA PRO A 78 -8.69 -8.93 5.62
C PRO A 78 -9.89 -9.76 6.07
N THR A 79 -10.00 -10.00 7.38
CA THR A 79 -11.13 -10.69 7.99
C THR A 79 -11.99 -9.69 8.78
N PRO A 80 -13.33 -9.69 8.65
CA PRO A 80 -14.16 -8.78 9.43
C PRO A 80 -14.02 -9.04 10.94
N PHE A 81 -14.02 -7.96 11.73
CA PHE A 81 -14.19 -8.06 13.19
C PHE A 81 -15.66 -8.18 13.56
N SER A 82 -15.95 -8.47 14.83
CA SER A 82 -17.32 -8.53 15.35
C SER A 82 -18.13 -7.23 15.14
N TRP A 83 -17.43 -6.10 15.04
CA TRP A 83 -17.99 -4.76 14.86
C TRP A 83 -17.88 -4.23 13.42
N THR A 84 -17.42 -5.05 12.47
CA THR A 84 -17.23 -4.67 11.07
C THR A 84 -18.38 -5.19 10.22
N GLN A 85 -19.02 -4.32 9.43
CA GLN A 85 -19.93 -4.77 8.37
C GLN A 85 -19.11 -5.46 7.27
N GLY A 86 -19.57 -6.63 6.79
CA GLY A 86 -18.77 -7.59 6.01
C GLY A 86 -17.85 -6.98 4.94
N LEU A 87 -16.69 -7.60 4.76
CA LEU A 87 -15.68 -7.17 3.79
C LEU A 87 -15.89 -7.84 2.43
N ASN A 88 -15.53 -7.15 1.35
CA ASN A 88 -15.58 -7.73 0.02
C ASN A 88 -14.41 -8.72 -0.16
N PRO A 89 -14.69 -10.02 -0.41
CA PRO A 89 -13.62 -10.97 -0.62
C PRO A 89 -12.87 -10.69 -1.92
N ILE A 90 -11.56 -10.80 -1.88
CA ILE A 90 -10.72 -10.70 -3.08
C ILE A 90 -10.89 -11.98 -3.90
N PRO A 91 -11.37 -11.94 -5.16
CA PRO A 91 -11.53 -13.14 -5.98
C PRO A 91 -10.22 -13.90 -6.14
N PHE A 92 -10.25 -15.23 -6.05
CA PHE A 92 -9.05 -16.07 -6.19
C PHE A 92 -8.32 -15.81 -7.52
N THR A 93 -9.05 -15.62 -8.63
CA THR A 93 -8.48 -15.23 -9.92
C THR A 93 -7.65 -13.95 -9.84
N ALA A 94 -8.11 -12.93 -9.10
CA ALA A 94 -7.37 -11.69 -8.93
C ALA A 94 -6.07 -11.94 -8.13
N GLN A 95 -6.14 -12.75 -7.08
CA GLN A 95 -4.97 -13.17 -6.29
C GLN A 95 -3.93 -13.90 -7.15
N VAL A 96 -4.36 -14.83 -8.02
CA VAL A 96 -3.49 -15.54 -8.98
C VAL A 96 -2.78 -14.56 -9.91
N LEU A 97 -3.49 -13.55 -10.43
CA LEU A 97 -2.91 -12.56 -11.33
C LEU A 97 -1.88 -11.64 -10.63
N ALA A 98 -2.14 -11.24 -9.38
CA ALA A 98 -1.18 -10.51 -8.57
C ALA A 98 0.07 -11.34 -8.24
N GLU A 99 -0.09 -12.63 -7.91
CA GLU A 99 1.03 -13.54 -7.68
C GLU A 99 1.87 -13.72 -8.96
N SER A 100 1.22 -13.91 -10.10
CA SER A 100 1.88 -14.02 -11.40
C SER A 100 2.69 -12.77 -11.75
N TYR A 101 2.17 -11.57 -11.45
CA TYR A 101 2.92 -10.31 -11.62
C TYR A 101 4.22 -10.34 -10.81
N PHE A 102 4.11 -10.59 -9.51
CA PHE A 102 5.26 -10.54 -8.61
C PHE A 102 6.31 -11.58 -8.93
N LYS A 103 5.87 -12.79 -9.27
CA LYS A 103 6.75 -13.87 -9.70
C LYS A 103 7.60 -13.46 -10.90
N GLN A 104 7.04 -12.72 -11.85
CA GLN A 104 7.78 -12.21 -13.03
C GLN A 104 8.82 -11.16 -12.67
N VAL A 105 8.58 -10.31 -11.67
CA VAL A 105 9.55 -9.32 -11.17
C VAL A 105 10.49 -9.88 -10.08
N GLY A 106 10.49 -11.20 -9.88
CA GLY A 106 11.38 -11.88 -8.93
C GLY A 106 11.01 -11.70 -7.45
N ILE A 107 9.76 -11.36 -7.14
CA ILE A 107 9.24 -11.25 -5.78
C ILE A 107 8.35 -12.45 -5.48
N THR A 108 8.56 -13.09 -4.32
CA THR A 108 7.65 -14.14 -3.86
C THR A 108 6.47 -13.53 -3.14
N THR A 109 5.25 -13.86 -3.58
CA THR A 109 4.01 -13.38 -2.96
C THR A 109 3.52 -14.36 -1.91
N TYR A 110 3.06 -13.81 -0.79
CA TYR A 110 2.32 -14.52 0.24
C TYR A 110 1.04 -13.76 0.56
N PHE A 111 -0.04 -14.50 0.70
CA PHE A 111 -1.30 -13.99 1.20
C PHE A 111 -1.32 -14.20 2.71
N ALA A 112 -1.40 -13.11 3.46
CA ALA A 112 -1.48 -13.16 4.92
C ALA A 112 -2.94 -13.19 5.32
N ASP A 113 -3.39 -14.35 5.77
CA ASP A 113 -4.69 -14.51 6.40
C ASP A 113 -4.55 -14.42 7.91
N PHE A 114 -5.63 -14.03 8.55
CA PHE A 114 -5.70 -13.84 9.98
C PHE A 114 -6.62 -14.91 10.52
N ASN A 115 -6.04 -15.96 11.11
CA ASN A 115 -6.81 -17.06 11.65
C ASN A 115 -7.73 -16.57 12.77
N THR A 116 -9.02 -16.47 12.45
CA THR A 116 -10.08 -16.06 13.39
C THR A 116 -10.89 -17.24 13.90
N ASN A 117 -10.57 -18.47 13.46
CA ASN A 117 -11.39 -19.67 13.68
C ASN A 117 -11.68 -19.86 15.18
N GLY A 118 -12.87 -19.45 15.58
CA GLY A 118 -13.51 -19.81 16.84
C GLY A 118 -13.44 -18.83 18.00
N GLN A 119 -12.97 -17.57 17.87
CA GLN A 119 -12.85 -16.73 19.07
C GLN A 119 -13.24 -15.25 18.90
N ALA A 120 -14.52 -14.97 19.17
CA ALA A 120 -14.91 -13.73 19.88
C ALA A 120 -14.09 -13.53 21.18
N LEU A 121 -13.52 -14.61 21.74
CA LEU A 121 -12.57 -14.61 22.85
C LEU A 121 -11.20 -13.96 22.53
N ILE A 122 -10.75 -13.88 21.27
CA ILE A 122 -9.44 -13.28 20.88
C ILE A 122 -9.54 -11.75 20.81
N GLU A 123 -10.75 -11.20 20.66
CA GLU A 123 -10.95 -9.76 20.61
C GLU A 123 -10.56 -9.05 21.92
N ASN A 124 -10.77 -9.73 23.06
CA ASN A 124 -10.45 -9.17 24.37
C ASN A 124 -8.97 -9.31 24.77
N THR A 125 -8.14 -9.99 23.96
CA THR A 125 -6.72 -10.21 24.26
C THR A 125 -5.79 -9.25 23.53
N PHE A 126 -6.32 -8.30 22.75
CA PHE A 126 -5.49 -7.31 22.08
C PHE A 126 -4.78 -6.40 23.08
N ALA A 127 -3.48 -6.27 22.92
CA ALA A 127 -2.68 -5.33 23.68
C ALA A 127 -2.08 -4.29 22.74
N LEU A 128 -2.28 -3.01 23.07
CA LEU A 128 -1.73 -1.91 22.29
C LEU A 128 -0.20 -1.86 22.46
N PRO A 129 0.56 -1.71 21.36
CA PRO A 129 1.99 -1.44 21.45
C PRO A 129 2.28 -0.13 22.18
N ALA A 130 3.25 -0.16 23.08
CA ALA A 130 3.79 0.99 23.78
C ALA A 130 5.31 1.00 23.67
N THR A 131 5.94 2.16 23.87
CA THR A 131 7.41 2.23 23.84
C THR A 131 7.99 1.29 24.90
N GLY A 132 8.85 0.35 24.47
CA GLY A 132 9.42 -0.70 25.32
C GLY A 132 8.56 -1.97 25.47
N ASN A 133 7.30 -1.96 25.02
CA ASN A 133 6.42 -3.12 25.06
C ASN A 133 5.64 -3.28 23.74
N TYR A 134 6.05 -4.25 22.91
CA TYR A 134 5.47 -4.49 21.59
C TYR A 134 4.92 -5.92 21.53
N PRO A 135 3.71 -6.16 22.03
CA PRO A 135 3.11 -7.49 22.07
C PRO A 135 2.74 -7.98 20.67
N VAL A 136 2.93 -9.28 20.42
CA VAL A 136 2.38 -9.96 19.24
C VAL A 136 1.09 -10.63 19.68
N SER A 137 -0.04 -9.92 19.56
CA SER A 137 -1.33 -10.44 20.01
C SER A 137 -1.88 -11.57 19.14
N TYR A 138 -1.49 -11.67 17.87
CA TYR A 138 -2.00 -12.62 16.89
C TYR A 138 -0.88 -13.19 16.05
N THR A 139 -1.01 -14.46 15.70
CA THR A 139 -0.21 -15.10 14.66
C THR A 139 -0.79 -14.76 13.29
N LEU A 140 0.07 -14.79 12.27
CA LEU A 140 -0.32 -14.68 10.87
C LEU A 140 -0.15 -16.03 10.20
N ASP A 141 -1.20 -16.46 9.51
CA ASP A 141 -1.14 -17.63 8.65
C ASP A 141 -0.84 -17.15 7.23
N PHE A 142 0.16 -17.75 6.59
CA PHE A 142 0.59 -17.34 5.27
C PHE A 142 0.21 -18.41 4.26
N TYR A 143 -0.13 -17.96 3.06
CA TYR A 143 -0.56 -18.83 1.97
C TYR A 143 0.11 -18.47 0.66
N LYS A 144 0.20 -19.46 -0.23
CA LYS A 144 0.54 -19.30 -1.64
C LYS A 144 -0.61 -19.77 -2.52
N ILE A 145 -0.57 -19.39 -3.80
CA ILE A 145 -1.46 -19.95 -4.81
C ILE A 145 -1.11 -21.43 -5.02
N GLY A 146 -2.09 -22.30 -4.83
CA GLY A 146 -2.07 -23.70 -5.25
C GLY A 146 -3.01 -23.95 -6.43
N ALA A 147 -3.09 -25.20 -6.87
CA ALA A 147 -3.85 -25.59 -8.07
C ALA A 147 -5.36 -25.29 -7.97
N SER A 148 -5.95 -25.37 -6.78
CA SER A 148 -7.39 -25.23 -6.55
C SER A 148 -7.74 -24.24 -5.43
N GLY A 149 -6.78 -23.45 -4.96
CA GLY A 149 -6.99 -22.52 -3.85
C GLY A 149 -5.68 -22.14 -3.16
N LEU A 150 -5.81 -21.50 -2.00
CA LEU A 150 -4.68 -21.10 -1.18
C LEU A 150 -4.11 -22.29 -0.40
N VAL A 151 -2.78 -22.41 -0.38
CA VAL A 151 -2.04 -23.45 0.32
C VAL A 151 -1.21 -22.83 1.44
N SER A 152 -1.38 -23.34 2.65
CA SER A 152 -0.69 -22.83 3.84
C SER A 152 0.83 -22.99 3.72
N VAL A 153 1.55 -21.98 4.18
CA VAL A 153 3.01 -21.94 4.23
C VAL A 153 3.46 -21.56 5.64
N PRO A 154 4.30 -22.38 6.29
CA PRO A 154 4.85 -22.04 7.60
C PRO A 154 5.64 -20.73 7.58
N LEU A 155 5.52 -19.92 8.64
CA LEU A 155 6.27 -18.66 8.79
C LEU A 155 7.77 -18.85 8.56
N ALA A 156 8.37 -19.92 9.07
CA ALA A 156 9.78 -20.24 8.87
C ALA A 156 10.21 -20.28 7.38
N ASN A 157 9.31 -20.71 6.50
CA ASN A 157 9.55 -20.74 5.05
C ASN A 157 9.36 -19.36 4.41
N VAL A 158 8.41 -18.56 4.91
CA VAL A 158 8.18 -17.17 4.47
C VAL A 158 9.41 -16.31 4.76
N THR A 159 10.00 -16.50 5.93
CA THR A 159 11.07 -15.65 6.47
C THR A 159 12.43 -16.35 6.52
N ALA A 160 12.64 -17.40 5.71
CA ALA A 160 13.87 -18.20 5.73
C ALA A 160 15.15 -17.36 5.54
N ASN A 161 15.05 -16.25 4.79
CA ASN A 161 16.16 -15.34 4.49
C ASN A 161 16.19 -14.09 5.38
N PHE A 162 15.37 -14.02 6.42
CA PHE A 162 15.19 -12.82 7.22
C PHE A 162 16.00 -12.93 8.51
N THR A 163 16.72 -11.86 8.84
CA THR A 163 17.47 -11.81 10.10
C THR A 163 16.48 -11.59 11.25
N THR A 164 16.45 -12.49 12.23
CA THR A 164 15.68 -12.30 13.46
C THR A 164 16.11 -11.01 14.16
N ARG A 165 15.14 -10.25 14.64
CA ARG A 165 15.38 -9.03 15.40
C ARG A 165 15.86 -9.39 16.81
N ASN A 166 17.00 -8.82 17.21
CA ASN A 166 17.44 -8.83 18.60
C ASN A 166 17.00 -7.53 19.29
N GLY A 167 16.05 -7.61 20.22
CA GLY A 167 15.51 -6.46 20.95
C GLY A 167 14.45 -5.66 20.18
N LEU A 168 14.18 -4.44 20.64
CA LEU A 168 13.03 -3.63 20.20
C LEU A 168 13.44 -2.30 19.54
N ARG A 169 14.73 -2.07 19.31
CA ARG A 169 15.24 -0.80 18.78
C ARG A 169 14.63 -0.49 17.41
N GLY A 170 14.10 0.72 17.24
CA GLY A 170 13.47 1.16 15.98
C GLY A 170 12.05 0.61 15.75
N MET A 171 11.47 -0.08 16.73
CA MET A 171 10.04 -0.39 16.72
C MET A 171 9.20 0.87 16.93
N ARG A 172 8.03 0.91 16.28
CA ARG A 172 7.11 2.06 16.30
C ARG A 172 6.04 1.86 17.38
N ALA A 173 5.95 2.82 18.29
CA ALA A 173 4.84 2.96 19.25
C ALA A 173 4.69 4.45 19.56
N TYR A 174 4.10 5.18 18.62
CA TYR A 174 3.88 6.62 18.75
C TYR A 174 2.76 6.94 19.74
N ALA A 175 2.67 8.22 20.12
CA ALA A 175 1.64 8.71 21.02
C ALA A 175 0.22 8.43 20.48
N LEU A 176 -0.69 8.12 21.39
CA LEU A 176 -2.11 7.92 21.10
C LEU A 176 -2.84 9.28 20.98
N ASN A 177 -4.09 9.23 20.51
CA ASN A 177 -5.00 10.37 20.34
C ASN A 177 -4.49 11.42 19.34
N ARG A 178 -3.90 10.96 18.23
CA ARG A 178 -3.40 11.81 17.14
C ARG A 178 -4.31 11.82 15.92
N ILE A 179 -5.21 10.86 15.79
CA ILE A 179 -6.24 10.84 14.75
C ILE A 179 -7.42 11.70 15.22
N ASP A 180 -7.81 12.69 14.41
CA ASP A 180 -9.09 13.37 14.59
C ASP A 180 -10.24 12.42 14.25
N ARG A 181 -10.99 11.99 15.27
CA ARG A 181 -12.11 11.05 15.14
C ARG A 181 -13.33 11.64 14.44
N THR A 182 -13.41 12.97 14.25
CA THR A 182 -14.53 13.62 13.57
C THR A 182 -14.46 13.47 12.05
N ILE A 183 -13.30 13.08 11.50
CA ILE A 183 -13.15 12.86 10.06
C ILE A 183 -13.87 11.55 9.69
N PRO A 184 -14.76 11.56 8.68
CA PRO A 184 -15.65 10.43 8.37
C PRO A 184 -14.96 9.07 8.20
N VAL A 185 -13.75 9.03 7.60
CA VAL A 185 -12.99 7.78 7.43
C VAL A 185 -12.83 6.99 8.73
N TRP A 186 -12.66 7.66 9.87
CA TRP A 186 -12.42 6.98 11.15
C TRP A 186 -13.69 6.46 11.81
N SER A 187 -14.85 6.70 11.19
CA SER A 187 -16.13 6.09 11.53
C SER A 187 -16.50 4.92 10.60
N ASP A 188 -15.83 4.78 9.46
CA ASP A 188 -16.02 3.65 8.55
C ASP A 188 -15.34 2.40 9.11
N THR A 189 -16.15 1.45 9.56
CA THR A 189 -15.66 0.20 10.16
C THR A 189 -14.93 -0.69 9.16
N ALA A 190 -15.31 -0.71 7.89
CA ALA A 190 -14.67 -1.53 6.87
C ALA A 190 -13.28 -0.98 6.54
N THR A 191 -13.18 0.32 6.25
CA THR A 191 -11.88 0.97 5.96
C THR A 191 -10.91 0.83 7.13
N VAL A 192 -11.36 1.06 8.37
CA VAL A 192 -10.48 0.91 9.55
C VAL A 192 -10.03 -0.55 9.73
N THR A 193 -10.88 -1.51 9.39
CA THR A 193 -10.53 -2.94 9.45
C THR A 193 -9.45 -3.31 8.44
N GLU A 194 -9.58 -2.85 7.20
CA GLU A 194 -8.58 -3.10 6.16
C GLU A 194 -7.24 -2.43 6.47
N LEU A 195 -7.27 -1.16 6.90
CA LEU A 195 -6.07 -0.43 7.35
C LEU A 195 -5.40 -1.14 8.53
N PHE A 196 -6.19 -1.63 9.49
CA PHE A 196 -5.67 -2.40 10.62
C PHE A 196 -4.91 -3.63 10.12
N TRP A 197 -5.52 -4.45 9.27
CA TRP A 197 -4.90 -5.69 8.80
C TRP A 197 -3.66 -5.45 7.95
N LYS A 198 -3.70 -4.44 7.07
CA LYS A 198 -2.54 -3.99 6.33
C LYS A 198 -1.39 -3.63 7.29
N GLU A 199 -1.62 -2.76 8.27
CA GLU A 199 -0.56 -2.36 9.21
C GLU A 199 -0.13 -3.49 10.16
N TYR A 200 -1.06 -4.35 10.57
CA TYR A 200 -0.77 -5.45 11.48
C TYR A 200 0.17 -6.48 10.82
N ALA A 201 -0.03 -6.78 9.53
CA ALA A 201 0.87 -7.64 8.77
C ALA A 201 2.32 -7.13 8.78
N ARG A 202 2.51 -5.82 8.56
CA ARG A 202 3.82 -5.17 8.65
C ARG A 202 4.37 -5.21 10.08
N TYR A 203 3.54 -4.85 11.07
CA TYR A 203 3.93 -4.83 12.48
C TYR A 203 4.42 -6.20 12.96
N PHE A 204 3.68 -7.27 12.64
CA PHE A 204 4.02 -8.65 13.00
C PHE A 204 5.41 -9.05 12.51
N LEU A 205 5.73 -8.76 11.24
CA LEU A 205 7.03 -9.06 10.67
C LEU A 205 8.13 -8.16 11.22
N HIS A 206 7.86 -6.86 11.36
CA HIS A 206 8.82 -5.92 11.97
C HIS A 206 9.18 -6.30 13.39
N ARG A 207 8.22 -6.82 14.17
CA ARG A 207 8.44 -7.22 15.56
C ARG A 207 9.40 -8.39 15.70
N GLN A 208 9.42 -9.29 14.73
CA GLN A 208 10.19 -10.53 14.76
C GLN A 208 11.49 -10.45 13.97
N PHE A 209 11.55 -9.61 12.94
CA PHE A 209 12.65 -9.58 11.98
C PHE A 209 13.18 -8.15 11.74
N LEU A 210 14.46 -8.07 11.38
CA LEU A 210 15.06 -6.86 10.83
C LEU A 210 14.68 -6.78 9.35
N VAL A 211 13.77 -5.86 9.03
CA VAL A 211 13.20 -5.73 7.69
C VAL A 211 13.05 -4.25 7.32
N SER A 212 13.07 -3.99 6.01
CA SER A 212 12.56 -2.76 5.42
C SER A 212 11.23 -3.06 4.74
N SER A 213 10.25 -2.18 4.91
CA SER A 213 8.95 -2.28 4.26
C SER A 213 8.75 -1.11 3.32
N ASN A 214 8.13 -1.40 2.17
CA ASN A 214 7.60 -0.40 1.26
C ASN A 214 6.12 -0.66 1.07
N ASP A 215 5.34 0.41 1.14
CA ASP A 215 3.91 0.35 0.91
C ASP A 215 3.62 0.06 -0.57
N LEU A 216 2.54 -0.66 -0.81
CA LEU A 216 1.97 -0.90 -2.10
C LEU A 216 0.50 -0.51 -2.01
N ASP A 217 0.08 0.43 -2.85
CA ASP A 217 -1.23 1.06 -2.71
C ASP A 217 -2.32 0.10 -3.21
N PHE A 218 -2.28 -0.23 -4.51
CA PHE A 218 -3.28 -1.10 -5.15
C PHE A 218 -2.69 -1.91 -6.31
N PHE A 219 -3.45 -2.90 -6.76
CA PHE A 219 -3.38 -3.40 -8.13
C PHE A 219 -4.69 -3.15 -8.87
N ILE A 220 -4.57 -2.87 -10.16
CA ILE A 220 -5.65 -3.05 -11.12
C ILE A 220 -5.33 -4.22 -12.03
N VAL A 221 -6.33 -5.06 -12.26
CA VAL A 221 -6.33 -6.04 -13.35
C VAL A 221 -7.13 -5.45 -14.49
N GLY A 222 -6.45 -5.13 -15.59
CA GLY A 222 -7.06 -4.60 -16.81
C GLY A 222 -7.95 -5.63 -17.51
N ASN A 223 -8.69 -5.19 -18.52
CA ASN A 223 -9.54 -6.07 -19.33
C ASN A 223 -8.71 -7.07 -20.16
N SER A 224 -7.44 -6.75 -20.42
CA SER A 224 -6.46 -7.69 -20.97
C SER A 224 -6.13 -8.89 -20.07
N GLY A 225 -6.53 -8.85 -18.79
CA GLY A 225 -6.15 -9.84 -17.77
C GLY A 225 -4.77 -9.61 -17.16
N ARG A 226 -4.06 -8.54 -17.54
CA ARG A 226 -2.77 -8.17 -16.94
C ARG A 226 -2.98 -7.41 -15.64
N ALA A 227 -2.15 -7.69 -14.64
CA ALA A 227 -2.11 -6.96 -13.38
C ALA A 227 -1.10 -5.81 -13.45
N TYR A 228 -1.44 -4.68 -12.82
CA TYR A 228 -0.64 -3.47 -12.78
C TYR A 228 -0.57 -2.95 -11.35
N PRO A 229 0.61 -2.91 -10.69
CA PRO A 229 0.75 -2.23 -9.42
C PRO A 229 0.60 -0.73 -9.64
N ILE A 230 -0.06 -0.10 -8.68
CA ILE A 230 -0.35 1.33 -8.71
C ILE A 230 0.42 2.00 -7.60
N GLU A 231 1.05 3.11 -7.94
CA GLU A 231 1.30 4.18 -6.98
C GLU A 231 0.24 5.25 -7.15
N PHE A 232 -0.37 5.65 -6.05
CA PHE A 232 -1.40 6.69 -6.04
C PHE A 232 -0.97 7.88 -5.18
N LYS A 233 -1.31 9.09 -5.68
CA LYS A 233 -1.15 10.34 -4.93
C LYS A 233 -2.28 11.32 -5.23
N SER A 234 -2.63 12.14 -4.25
CA SER A 234 -3.46 13.34 -4.43
C SER A 234 -2.56 14.57 -4.47
N LYS A 235 -2.64 15.37 -5.53
CA LYS A 235 -1.72 16.49 -5.80
C LYS A 235 -2.43 17.65 -6.49
N THR A 236 -1.99 18.87 -6.17
CA THR A 236 -2.30 20.05 -6.98
C THR A 236 -1.25 20.18 -8.09
N ALA A 237 -1.68 20.48 -9.32
CA ALA A 237 -0.76 20.77 -10.41
C ALA A 237 0.03 22.05 -10.09
N ALA A 238 1.34 22.02 -10.32
CA ALA A 238 2.19 23.20 -10.23
C ALA A 238 2.45 23.74 -11.63
N VAL A 239 2.69 25.04 -11.75
CA VAL A 239 3.02 25.70 -13.02
C VAL A 239 4.52 25.94 -13.09
N ASP A 240 5.12 25.62 -14.23
CA ASP A 240 6.50 25.95 -14.57
C ASP A 240 6.54 26.71 -15.90
N ASN A 241 7.35 27.77 -15.99
CA ASN A 241 7.43 28.62 -17.19
C ASN A 241 7.86 27.87 -18.46
N SER A 242 8.57 26.74 -18.31
CA SER A 242 9.08 25.94 -19.42
C SER A 242 8.26 24.68 -19.71
N LEU A 243 7.55 24.15 -18.70
CA LEU A 243 6.83 22.87 -18.81
C LEU A 243 5.30 23.04 -18.86
N GLY A 244 4.79 24.22 -18.50
CA GLY A 244 3.37 24.41 -18.18
C GLY A 244 3.01 23.70 -16.88
N ASP A 245 1.80 23.13 -16.82
CA ASP A 245 1.33 22.37 -15.66
C ASP A 245 2.12 21.06 -15.50
N TRP A 246 2.49 20.72 -14.27
CA TRP A 246 3.24 19.51 -13.95
C TRP A 246 2.88 18.92 -12.58
N PHE A 247 3.13 17.62 -12.44
CA PHE A 247 3.04 16.90 -11.17
C PHE A 247 4.43 16.47 -10.70
N GLY A 248 4.70 16.68 -9.40
CA GLY A 248 5.94 16.22 -8.77
C GLY A 248 5.81 14.79 -8.25
N ILE A 249 6.77 13.93 -8.57
CA ILE A 249 6.81 12.54 -8.11
C ILE A 249 7.99 12.38 -7.15
N ASP A 250 7.73 11.87 -5.96
CA ASP A 250 8.79 11.62 -4.96
C ASP A 250 9.73 10.50 -5.43
N ILE A 251 11.03 10.66 -5.15
CA ILE A 251 12.07 9.70 -5.57
C ILE A 251 11.83 8.28 -5.04
N GLY A 252 11.24 8.11 -3.85
CA GLY A 252 10.93 6.80 -3.27
C GLY A 252 9.97 5.99 -4.14
N PRO A 253 8.73 6.48 -4.35
CA PRO A 253 7.80 5.91 -5.33
C PRO A 253 8.38 5.70 -6.72
N PHE A 254 9.10 6.70 -7.25
CA PHE A 254 9.74 6.59 -8.57
C PHE A 254 10.72 5.42 -8.63
N SER A 255 11.57 5.24 -7.60
CA SER A 255 12.54 4.15 -7.51
C SER A 255 11.85 2.78 -7.38
N LYS A 256 10.75 2.71 -6.62
CA LYS A 256 9.93 1.50 -6.46
C LYS A 256 9.33 1.07 -7.80
N LEU A 257 8.71 1.99 -8.53
CA LEU A 257 8.12 1.68 -9.83
C LEU A 257 9.18 1.35 -10.90
N SER A 258 10.33 2.03 -10.85
CA SER A 258 11.49 1.72 -11.70
C SER A 258 11.97 0.28 -11.50
N PHE A 259 12.01 -0.20 -10.26
CA PHE A 259 12.32 -1.60 -9.96
C PHE A 259 11.33 -2.55 -10.67
N PHE A 260 10.03 -2.29 -10.60
CA PHE A 260 9.02 -3.15 -11.22
C PHE A 260 9.13 -3.22 -12.74
N VAL A 261 9.36 -2.09 -13.41
CA VAL A 261 9.50 -2.08 -14.87
C VAL A 261 10.85 -2.64 -15.34
N SER A 262 11.93 -2.45 -14.58
CA SER A 262 13.30 -2.83 -14.98
C SER A 262 13.57 -4.34 -15.01
N LEU A 263 12.85 -5.12 -14.20
CA LEU A 263 13.09 -6.56 -14.04
C LEU A 263 12.14 -7.43 -14.88
N SER A 264 11.34 -6.82 -15.74
CA SER A 264 10.23 -7.52 -16.37
C SER A 264 10.36 -7.58 -17.89
N ASN A 265 10.12 -8.77 -18.45
CA ASN A 265 9.83 -8.91 -19.87
C ASN A 265 8.42 -8.38 -20.14
N ASN A 266 8.32 -7.07 -20.34
CA ASN A 266 7.11 -6.37 -20.82
C ASN A 266 6.03 -6.08 -19.76
N MET A 267 6.34 -6.06 -18.45
CA MET A 267 5.38 -5.66 -17.42
C MET A 267 5.44 -4.15 -17.19
N GLU A 268 4.32 -3.61 -16.73
CA GLU A 268 4.11 -2.18 -16.56
C GLU A 268 3.65 -1.89 -15.14
N ALA A 269 3.91 -0.67 -14.67
CA ALA A 269 3.30 -0.14 -13.46
C ALA A 269 2.52 1.12 -13.79
N LEU A 270 1.60 1.51 -12.93
CA LEU A 270 0.78 2.70 -13.14
C LEU A 270 1.06 3.72 -12.06
N TYR A 271 1.09 4.99 -12.45
CA TYR A 271 1.12 6.10 -11.53
C TYR A 271 -0.15 6.92 -11.71
N PHE A 272 -0.95 7.01 -10.66
CA PHE A 272 -2.23 7.69 -10.67
C PHE A 272 -2.19 8.93 -9.79
N VAL A 273 -2.84 9.99 -10.28
CA VAL A 273 -2.96 11.27 -9.60
C VAL A 273 -4.41 11.66 -9.50
N GLU A 274 -4.90 11.84 -8.28
CA GLU A 274 -6.04 12.71 -8.06
C GLU A 274 -5.56 14.16 -8.16
N GLU A 275 -5.97 14.87 -9.20
CA GLU A 275 -5.74 16.30 -9.24
C GLU A 275 -6.75 17.00 -8.33
N VAL A 276 -6.27 17.83 -7.42
CA VAL A 276 -7.12 18.61 -6.51
C VAL A 276 -6.85 20.11 -6.64
N ASP A 277 -7.90 20.90 -6.52
CA ASP A 277 -7.80 22.36 -6.43
C ASP A 277 -7.20 22.81 -5.09
N ALA A 278 -7.00 24.12 -4.92
CA ALA A 278 -6.44 24.70 -3.70
C ALA A 278 -7.33 24.48 -2.44
N THR A 279 -8.61 24.16 -2.63
CA THR A 279 -9.56 23.85 -1.56
C THR A 279 -9.67 22.35 -1.27
N GLY A 280 -8.99 21.51 -2.06
CA GLY A 280 -8.97 20.06 -1.92
C GLY A 280 -10.10 19.34 -2.66
N ASN A 281 -10.86 20.03 -3.53
CA ASN A 281 -11.85 19.36 -4.37
C ASN A 281 -11.16 18.65 -5.54
N THR A 282 -11.64 17.45 -5.85
CA THR A 282 -11.18 16.70 -7.02
C THR A 282 -11.54 17.44 -8.30
N ILE A 283 -10.52 17.70 -9.14
CA ILE A 283 -10.68 18.25 -10.49
C ILE A 283 -10.83 17.10 -11.49
N GLU A 284 -9.88 16.17 -11.51
CA GLU A 284 -9.84 15.04 -12.44
C GLU A 284 -8.93 13.92 -11.89
N TRP A 285 -9.18 12.69 -12.35
CA TRP A 285 -8.33 11.53 -12.08
C TRP A 285 -7.46 11.23 -13.30
N TRP A 286 -6.16 11.37 -13.09
CA TRP A 286 -5.14 11.18 -14.11
C TRP A 286 -4.38 9.89 -13.89
N GLY A 287 -3.92 9.29 -14.99
CA GLY A 287 -3.01 8.15 -14.96
C GLY A 287 -1.98 8.18 -16.07
N ILE A 288 -0.87 7.51 -15.82
CA ILE A 288 0.20 7.31 -16.80
C ILE A 288 0.82 5.92 -16.58
N ARG A 289 1.21 5.27 -17.67
CA ARG A 289 2.07 4.07 -17.61
C ARG A 289 3.46 4.49 -17.19
N PHE A 290 4.08 3.76 -16.27
CA PHE A 290 5.36 4.17 -15.71
C PHE A 290 6.48 4.21 -16.77
N SER A 291 6.44 3.35 -17.77
CA SER A 291 7.34 3.42 -18.94
C SER A 291 7.23 4.75 -19.71
N GLU A 292 6.02 5.30 -19.87
CA GLU A 292 5.80 6.62 -20.49
C GLU A 292 6.20 7.76 -19.57
N LEU A 293 5.98 7.60 -18.27
CA LEU A 293 6.47 8.54 -17.25
C LEU A 293 8.00 8.65 -17.31
N LEU A 294 8.73 7.54 -17.42
CA LEU A 294 10.19 7.54 -17.55
C LEU A 294 10.68 8.32 -18.78
N LYS A 295 9.94 8.25 -19.90
CA LYS A 295 10.28 8.97 -21.14
C LYS A 295 10.02 10.47 -21.06
N THR A 296 9.04 10.87 -20.25
CA THR A 296 8.52 12.26 -20.23
C THR A 296 8.96 13.04 -19.00
N CYS A 297 9.49 12.38 -17.97
CA CYS A 297 9.95 13.05 -16.76
C CYS A 297 11.24 13.85 -16.96
N HIS A 298 11.43 14.89 -16.15
CA HIS A 298 12.65 15.69 -16.14
C HIS A 298 13.61 15.17 -15.06
N TRP A 299 14.82 14.79 -15.48
CA TRP A 299 15.78 14.05 -14.66
C TRP A 299 16.52 14.90 -13.62
N VAL A 300 16.12 16.16 -13.45
CA VAL A 300 16.69 17.06 -12.44
C VAL A 300 15.80 17.04 -11.21
N SER A 301 16.31 16.49 -10.12
CA SER A 301 15.61 16.50 -8.84
C SER A 301 15.61 17.89 -8.21
N GLN A 302 14.48 18.29 -7.64
CA GLN A 302 14.34 19.54 -6.90
C GLN A 302 13.59 19.30 -5.58
N SER A 303 13.79 20.17 -4.59
CA SER A 303 13.02 20.14 -3.35
C SER A 303 11.53 20.30 -3.65
N GLY A 304 10.69 19.44 -3.09
CA GLY A 304 9.23 19.62 -3.15
C GLY A 304 8.81 21.00 -2.65
N GLY A 305 7.91 21.66 -3.37
CA GLY A 305 7.36 22.97 -3.04
C GLY A 305 6.23 22.90 -1.99
N THR A 306 5.86 24.05 -1.43
CA THR A 306 4.92 24.23 -0.29
C THR A 306 3.49 23.68 -0.53
N GLY A 307 3.13 23.28 -1.75
CA GLY A 307 1.86 22.64 -2.11
C GLY A 307 1.92 21.14 -2.41
N MET A 308 3.10 20.49 -2.30
CA MET A 308 3.32 19.10 -2.73
C MET A 308 3.24 18.05 -1.61
N GLY A 309 2.78 18.42 -0.40
CA GLY A 309 2.29 17.46 0.60
C GLY A 309 3.32 16.47 1.18
N GLY A 310 4.60 16.82 1.23
CA GLY A 310 5.67 16.04 1.84
C GLY A 310 6.78 16.95 2.37
N GLY A 311 7.69 16.43 3.21
CA GLY A 311 8.88 17.17 3.67
C GLY A 311 9.78 17.61 2.50
N ALA A 312 11.02 18.04 2.77
CA ALA A 312 12.02 18.38 1.74
C ALA A 312 12.48 17.15 0.91
N SER A 313 11.53 16.41 0.33
CA SER A 313 11.73 15.26 -0.52
C SER A 313 12.17 15.75 -1.89
N ALA A 314 13.19 15.10 -2.44
CA ALA A 314 13.55 15.26 -3.84
C ALA A 314 12.39 14.76 -4.70
N THR A 315 11.96 15.59 -5.66
CA THR A 315 10.89 15.28 -6.62
C THR A 315 11.39 15.35 -8.04
N ILE A 316 10.82 14.52 -8.90
CA ILE A 316 10.97 14.54 -10.35
C ILE A 316 9.73 15.21 -10.95
N LYS A 317 9.94 16.16 -11.87
CA LYS A 317 8.85 16.86 -12.57
C LYS A 317 8.36 15.99 -13.72
N VAL A 318 7.05 15.82 -13.83
CA VAL A 318 6.41 15.18 -14.98
C VAL A 318 5.34 16.13 -15.54
N PRO A 319 5.42 16.53 -16.81
CA PRO A 319 4.41 17.40 -17.42
C PRO A 319 3.01 16.78 -17.31
N LYS A 320 2.02 17.57 -16.89
CA LYS A 320 0.64 17.11 -16.73
C LYS A 320 0.06 16.59 -18.05
N ILE A 321 0.45 17.19 -19.18
CA ILE A 321 0.04 16.78 -20.53
C ILE A 321 0.47 15.35 -20.89
N SER A 322 1.43 14.76 -20.18
CA SER A 322 1.84 13.37 -20.38
C SER A 322 0.86 12.37 -19.74
N PHE A 323 -0.02 12.83 -18.85
CA PHE A 323 -1.05 12.02 -18.21
C PHE A 323 -2.32 11.98 -19.05
N GLN A 324 -3.10 10.90 -18.88
CA GLN A 324 -4.40 10.71 -19.50
C GLN A 324 -5.47 10.60 -18.42
N ALA A 325 -6.68 11.07 -18.71
CA ALA A 325 -7.82 10.83 -17.83
C ALA A 325 -8.00 9.31 -17.65
N LEU A 326 -8.32 8.84 -16.43
CA LEU A 326 -8.42 7.41 -16.17
C LEU A 326 -9.48 6.71 -17.02
N SER A 327 -10.58 7.39 -17.33
CA SER A 327 -11.62 6.91 -18.26
C SER A 327 -11.07 6.58 -19.66
N THR A 328 -9.97 7.21 -20.06
CA THR A 328 -9.28 6.97 -21.34
C THR A 328 -8.17 5.93 -21.21
N LEU A 329 -7.43 5.94 -20.09
CA LEU A 329 -6.31 5.03 -19.87
C LEU A 329 -6.78 3.59 -19.58
N LEU A 330 -7.73 3.42 -18.66
CA LEU A 330 -8.16 2.11 -18.16
C LEU A 330 -8.60 1.14 -19.28
N PRO A 331 -9.36 1.55 -20.32
CA PRO A 331 -9.71 0.69 -21.46
C PRO A 331 -8.51 0.13 -22.24
N THR A 332 -7.34 0.75 -22.12
CA THR A 332 -6.11 0.32 -22.82
C THR A 332 -5.33 -0.74 -22.03
N LEU A 333 -5.72 -1.02 -20.78
CA LEU A 333 -4.99 -1.88 -19.85
C LEU A 333 -5.23 -3.37 -20.07
#